data_AF-A0A941YPE2-F1
#
_entry.id   AF-A0A941YPE2-F1
#
_cell.length_a   1.000
_cell.length_b   1.000
_cell.length_c   1.000
_cell.angle_alpha   90.00
_cell.angle_beta   90.00
_cell.angle_gamma   90.00
#
_symmetry.space_group_name_H-M   'P 1'
#
loop_
_entity.id
_entity.type
_entity.pdbx_description
1 polymer ?
#
loop_
_entity_poly.entity_id
_entity_poly.type
_entity_poly.pdbx_seq_one_letter_code
_entity_poly.pdbx_strand_id
1 'polypeptide(L)'
;MIAAAIGTASAAETTAATAAVSLPATPTQYVEWVGPPRAATKPQTEAEVEAGKKNGRTLPELELLQPTLDPALPAYQPRRDIKLAGTFKGAASDVLPGLANAWFAAFRKIYPNVNLSVAPPYAGSLGAKELVKQNIDFVFVSRELKPDDVTEFQAKFGYLPTSVPISGGSYRHFGFLDAVGFFVSRDNPLDQISFAQLDAIFSSTHHRGGKPITTWGQLGLTGEWADKPIHAYALKPWNGFEEFVRQRVLSSDGKRGDWNEAAHYDKLVFPMAKHAAEDRYAIGYTGVAYVDAPVKMLAIGENDAGPFYSPTYENVARATYPLSRLIYFNVNKAPGKPLNPVLAEFLRFVLSREGQQLVRDQALYMPLRAGQVASARALIEK
;
A
#
# COMPACT_ATOMS: atom_id res chain seq x y z
N MET A 1 2.40 41.25 -84.22
CA MET A 1 1.07 41.11 -83.57
C MET A 1 0.96 39.68 -83.09
N ILE A 2 0.98 39.47 -81.78
CA ILE A 2 0.93 38.16 -81.14
C ILE A 2 -0.54 37.76 -81.00
N ALA A 3 -0.89 36.58 -81.50
CA ALA A 3 -2.22 36.00 -81.44
C ALA A 3 -2.30 34.98 -80.30
N ALA A 4 -3.45 34.99 -79.62
CA ALA A 4 -3.81 34.15 -78.51
C ALA A 4 -4.08 32.68 -78.93
N ALA A 5 -3.76 31.75 -78.04
CA ALA A 5 -4.36 30.42 -78.02
C ALA A 5 -4.49 29.91 -76.58
N ILE A 6 -5.61 29.22 -76.36
CA ILE A 6 -6.20 28.78 -75.10
C ILE A 6 -5.46 27.54 -74.57
N GLY A 7 -5.26 27.45 -73.26
CA GLY A 7 -4.73 26.27 -72.58
C GLY A 7 -5.47 26.02 -71.26
N THR A 8 -6.20 24.92 -71.21
CA THR A 8 -7.01 24.41 -70.09
C THR A 8 -6.17 23.99 -68.89
N ALA A 9 -6.59 24.37 -67.68
CA ALA A 9 -5.95 23.96 -66.43
C ALA A 9 -6.31 22.51 -66.05
N SER A 10 -5.29 21.66 -65.96
CA SER A 10 -5.34 20.32 -65.38
C SER A 10 -5.01 20.41 -63.89
N ALA A 11 -5.85 19.83 -63.04
CA ALA A 11 -5.60 19.65 -61.62
C ALA A 11 -4.40 18.72 -61.40
N ALA A 12 -3.50 19.10 -60.50
CA ALA A 12 -2.45 18.24 -59.96
C ALA A 12 -2.75 18.01 -58.48
N GLU A 13 -3.06 16.76 -58.14
CA GLU A 13 -3.15 16.27 -56.76
C GLU A 13 -1.75 16.25 -56.14
N THR A 14 -1.53 17.06 -55.10
CA THR A 14 -0.42 16.88 -54.18
C THR A 14 -0.87 16.01 -53.02
N THR A 15 -0.46 14.74 -53.06
CA THR A 15 -0.52 13.81 -51.92
C THR A 15 0.50 14.25 -50.86
N ALA A 16 0.01 14.85 -49.77
CA ALA A 16 0.82 15.14 -48.61
C ALA A 16 1.07 13.83 -47.83
N ALA A 17 2.29 13.29 -47.94
CA ALA A 17 2.75 12.21 -47.08
C ALA A 17 2.86 12.72 -45.64
N THR A 18 1.92 12.34 -44.78
CA THR A 18 2.04 12.53 -43.33
C THR A 18 3.12 11.58 -42.81
N ALA A 19 4.31 12.10 -42.56
CA ALA A 19 5.32 11.41 -41.77
C ALA A 19 4.75 11.15 -40.37
N ALA A 20 4.58 9.86 -40.03
CA ALA A 20 4.23 9.46 -38.68
C ALA A 20 5.38 9.85 -37.75
N VAL A 21 5.15 10.86 -36.91
CA VAL A 21 6.05 11.24 -35.82
C VAL A 21 6.03 10.08 -34.83
N SER A 22 7.12 9.32 -34.74
CA SER A 22 7.28 8.34 -33.67
C SER A 22 7.35 9.11 -32.35
N LEU A 23 6.40 8.83 -31.45
CA LEU A 23 6.50 9.31 -30.09
C LEU A 23 7.79 8.75 -29.46
N PRO A 24 8.60 9.57 -28.77
CA PRO A 24 9.74 9.05 -28.03
C PRO A 24 9.24 8.05 -26.99
N ALA A 25 9.99 6.96 -26.81
CA ALA A 25 9.75 5.99 -25.74
C ALA A 25 9.61 6.74 -24.40
N THR A 26 8.60 6.36 -23.61
CA THR A 26 8.37 6.89 -22.27
C THR A 26 9.69 6.85 -21.49
N PRO A 27 10.22 7.99 -20.99
CA PRO A 27 11.47 7.97 -20.24
C PRO A 27 11.28 7.09 -19.01
N THR A 28 12.11 6.06 -18.89
CA THR A 28 12.17 5.20 -17.71
C THR A 28 12.45 6.06 -16.49
N GLN A 29 11.46 6.18 -15.60
CA GLN A 29 11.59 6.92 -14.35
C GLN A 29 12.35 6.07 -13.32
N TYR A 30 13.67 5.97 -13.51
CA TYR A 30 14.56 5.45 -12.47
C TYR A 30 14.63 6.46 -11.33
N VAL A 31 14.51 5.98 -10.11
CA VAL A 31 14.97 6.72 -8.94
C VAL A 31 16.34 6.16 -8.59
N GLU A 32 17.40 6.74 -9.15
CA GLU A 32 18.71 6.60 -8.52
C GLU A 32 18.69 7.49 -7.27
N TRP A 33 18.74 6.89 -6.09
CA TRP A 33 18.83 7.64 -4.84
C TRP A 33 20.25 8.23 -4.72
N VAL A 34 20.51 9.36 -5.37
CA VAL A 34 21.80 10.08 -5.31
C VAL A 34 21.93 10.94 -4.04
N GLY A 35 21.37 10.46 -2.93
CA GLY A 35 21.51 11.07 -1.61
C GLY A 35 22.48 10.28 -0.73
N PRO A 36 23.12 10.91 0.28
CA PRO A 36 23.88 10.14 1.27
C PRO A 36 22.96 9.06 1.88
N PRO A 37 23.46 7.83 2.10
CA PRO A 37 22.69 6.79 2.76
C PRO A 37 22.15 7.33 4.07
N ARG A 38 20.86 7.11 4.32
CA ARG A 38 20.25 7.56 5.56
C ARG A 38 20.90 6.84 6.74
N ALA A 39 20.89 7.51 7.89
CA ALA A 39 21.32 6.85 9.12
C ALA A 39 20.55 5.53 9.28
N ALA A 40 21.31 4.45 9.50
CA ALA A 40 20.74 3.12 9.72
C ALA A 40 19.72 3.20 10.84
N THR A 41 18.52 2.69 10.56
CA THR A 41 17.45 2.77 11.55
C THR A 41 17.57 1.64 12.54
N LYS A 42 17.34 1.92 13.83
CA LYS A 42 17.45 0.91 14.91
C LYS A 42 16.07 0.41 15.32
N PRO A 43 15.93 -0.88 15.68
CA PRO A 43 14.72 -1.38 16.33
C PRO A 43 14.37 -0.56 17.58
N GLN A 44 13.08 -0.47 17.91
CA GLN A 44 12.66 0.10 19.19
C GLN A 44 13.20 -0.72 20.36
N THR A 45 13.60 -0.01 21.41
CA THR A 45 13.83 -0.60 22.73
C THR A 45 12.52 -1.07 23.34
N GLU A 46 12.58 -2.00 24.29
CA GLU A 46 11.39 -2.47 25.02
C GLU A 46 10.67 -1.32 25.73
N ALA A 47 11.43 -0.36 26.29
CA ALA A 47 10.87 0.83 26.94
C ALA A 47 10.08 1.71 25.96
N GLU A 48 10.57 1.91 24.73
CA GLU A 48 9.85 2.65 23.70
C GLU A 48 8.59 1.91 23.24
N VAL A 49 8.63 0.58 23.14
CA VAL A 49 7.46 -0.24 22.82
C VAL A 49 6.39 -0.11 23.91
N GLU A 50 6.76 -0.24 25.17
CA GLU A 50 5.81 -0.10 26.30
C GLU A 50 5.27 1.33 26.42
N ALA A 51 6.10 2.35 26.19
CA ALA A 51 5.66 3.73 26.11
C ALA A 51 4.64 3.95 24.98
N GLY A 52 4.89 3.36 23.79
CA GLY A 52 3.97 3.40 22.66
C GLY A 52 2.62 2.74 22.95
N LYS A 53 2.61 1.58 23.63
CA LYS A 53 1.37 0.93 24.07
C LYS A 53 0.58 1.78 25.05
N LYS A 54 1.25 2.54 25.92
CA LYS A 54 0.60 3.36 26.95
C LYS A 54 0.10 4.69 26.40
N ASN A 55 0.89 5.36 25.56
CA ASN A 55 0.69 6.77 25.21
C ASN A 55 0.41 6.99 23.71
N GLY A 56 0.55 5.96 22.89
CA GLY A 56 0.70 6.10 21.44
C GLY A 56 2.16 6.42 21.10
N ARG A 57 2.55 6.09 19.87
CA ARG A 57 3.90 6.36 19.37
C ARG A 57 4.06 7.86 19.12
N THR A 58 5.22 8.40 19.48
CA THR A 58 5.61 9.75 19.07
C THR A 58 5.61 9.85 17.55
N LEU A 59 4.91 10.84 17.01
CA LEU A 59 4.89 11.09 15.57
C LEU A 59 6.28 11.56 15.12
N PRO A 60 6.74 11.15 13.93
CA PRO A 60 8.04 11.57 13.41
C PRO A 60 7.96 13.02 12.93
N GLU A 61 9.08 13.56 12.46
CA GLU A 61 9.07 14.81 11.70
C GLU A 61 8.10 14.71 10.51
N LEU A 62 7.38 15.80 10.27
CA LEU A 62 6.37 15.87 9.23
C LEU A 62 7.00 15.68 7.85
N GLU A 63 6.33 14.95 6.96
CA GLU A 63 6.79 14.86 5.57
C GLU A 63 6.60 16.22 4.89
N LEU A 64 7.67 16.80 4.33
CA LEU A 64 7.57 18.09 3.64
C LEU A 64 6.79 17.96 2.34
N LEU A 65 6.93 16.82 1.66
CA LEU A 65 6.09 16.49 0.51
C LEU A 65 4.69 16.12 1.01
N GLN A 66 3.71 16.94 0.66
CA GLN A 66 2.32 16.72 1.05
C GLN A 66 1.43 16.44 -0.17
N PRO A 67 0.57 15.40 -0.12
CA PRO A 67 -0.23 15.03 -1.26
C PRO A 67 -1.40 16.00 -1.41
N THR A 68 -1.79 16.29 -2.65
CA THR A 68 -3.05 16.98 -2.90
C THR A 68 -4.22 16.02 -2.67
N LEU A 69 -5.25 16.47 -1.95
CA LEU A 69 -6.51 15.72 -1.88
C LEU A 69 -7.07 15.52 -3.29
N ASP A 70 -7.60 14.33 -3.54
CA ASP A 70 -8.27 14.03 -4.80
C ASP A 70 -9.52 14.92 -4.94
N PRO A 71 -9.65 15.72 -6.01
CA PRO A 71 -10.80 16.59 -6.20
C PRO A 71 -12.11 15.80 -6.35
N ALA A 72 -12.05 14.52 -6.74
CA ALA A 72 -13.22 13.66 -6.85
C ALA A 72 -13.68 13.06 -5.49
N LEU A 73 -13.00 13.38 -4.37
CA LEU A 73 -13.47 12.97 -3.06
C LEU A 73 -14.81 13.62 -2.74
N PRO A 74 -15.83 12.84 -2.34
CA PRO A 74 -17.13 13.39 -1.99
C PRO A 74 -17.03 14.22 -0.72
N ALA A 75 -17.58 15.43 -0.76
CA ALA A 75 -17.78 16.23 0.45
C ALA A 75 -18.70 15.51 1.44
N TYR A 76 -18.47 15.74 2.72
CA TYR A 76 -19.26 15.16 3.78
C TYR A 76 -20.61 15.85 3.87
N GLN A 77 -21.69 15.06 3.79
CA GLN A 77 -23.06 15.56 3.89
C GLN A 77 -23.78 14.91 5.06
N PRO A 78 -23.79 15.47 6.28
CA PRO A 78 -24.33 14.83 7.48
C PRO A 78 -25.77 14.31 7.29
N ARG A 79 -26.04 13.07 7.69
CA ARG A 79 -27.42 12.56 7.75
C ARG A 79 -28.20 13.30 8.83
N ARG A 80 -29.35 13.87 8.45
CA ARG A 80 -30.26 14.64 9.34
C ARG A 80 -31.59 13.92 9.60
N ASP A 81 -31.86 12.90 8.82
CA ASP A 81 -33.03 12.02 8.90
C ASP A 81 -32.95 11.00 10.03
N ILE A 82 -31.77 10.79 10.61
CA ILE A 82 -31.53 9.86 11.72
C ILE A 82 -30.94 10.59 12.93
N LYS A 83 -31.40 10.23 14.13
CA LYS A 83 -30.82 10.70 15.39
C LYS A 83 -29.74 9.71 15.84
N LEU A 84 -28.48 10.13 15.76
CA LEU A 84 -27.34 9.34 16.19
C LEU A 84 -26.92 9.72 17.61
N ALA A 85 -26.78 8.71 18.48
CA ALA A 85 -26.33 8.85 19.85
C ALA A 85 -25.72 7.54 20.36
N GLY A 86 -24.95 7.61 21.44
CA GLY A 86 -24.41 6.44 22.14
C GLY A 86 -22.92 6.53 22.41
N THR A 87 -22.38 5.52 23.08
CA THR A 87 -20.94 5.39 23.36
C THR A 87 -20.42 4.12 22.71
N PHE A 88 -19.36 4.24 21.91
CA PHE A 88 -18.72 3.13 21.23
C PHE A 88 -17.23 3.13 21.56
N LYS A 89 -16.74 1.97 21.97
CA LYS A 89 -15.36 1.77 22.41
C LYS A 89 -14.62 1.00 21.34
N GLY A 90 -13.41 1.44 21.04
CA GLY A 90 -12.52 0.72 20.14
C GLY A 90 -11.11 0.59 20.68
N ALA A 91 -10.28 -0.06 19.87
CA ALA A 91 -8.85 -0.13 20.06
C ALA A 91 -8.12 0.45 18.83
N ALA A 92 -6.83 0.73 18.98
CA ALA A 92 -6.00 1.24 17.90
C ALA A 92 -4.58 0.66 17.99
N SER A 93 -3.91 0.48 16.85
CA SER A 93 -2.44 0.41 16.81
C SER A 93 -1.85 1.67 17.46
N ASP A 94 -0.69 1.53 18.11
CA ASP A 94 0.08 2.60 18.75
C ASP A 94 0.38 3.80 17.86
N VAL A 95 0.45 3.62 16.54
CA VAL A 95 0.69 4.69 15.57
C VAL A 95 -0.56 5.51 15.20
N LEU A 96 -1.76 5.05 15.57
CA LEU A 96 -3.04 5.64 15.14
C LEU A 96 -3.80 6.51 16.17
N PRO A 97 -3.49 6.59 17.48
CA PRO A 97 -4.34 7.33 18.42
C PRO A 97 -4.53 8.79 18.05
N GLY A 98 -3.47 9.45 17.54
CA GLY A 98 -3.54 10.85 17.11
C GLY A 98 -4.57 11.07 16.00
N LEU A 99 -4.51 10.27 14.93
CA LEU A 99 -5.45 10.36 13.81
C LEU A 99 -6.87 9.97 14.20
N ALA A 100 -7.02 8.89 14.97
CA ALA A 100 -8.32 8.44 15.46
C ALA A 100 -9.01 9.52 16.30
N ASN A 101 -8.28 10.15 17.23
CA ASN A 101 -8.81 11.21 18.07
C ASN A 101 -9.14 12.49 17.27
N ALA A 102 -8.36 12.80 16.22
CA ALA A 102 -8.68 13.91 15.32
C ALA A 102 -10.02 13.68 14.58
N TRP A 103 -10.25 12.47 14.06
CA TRP A 103 -11.54 12.10 13.45
C TRP A 103 -12.67 12.15 14.47
N PHE A 104 -12.49 11.62 15.67
CA PHE A 104 -13.52 11.64 16.72
C PHE A 104 -13.89 13.07 17.12
N ALA A 105 -12.89 13.94 17.31
CA ALA A 105 -13.12 15.34 17.68
C ALA A 105 -13.90 16.08 16.58
N ALA A 106 -13.55 15.87 15.31
CA ALA A 106 -14.26 16.48 14.19
C ALA A 106 -15.69 15.93 14.05
N PHE A 107 -15.87 14.61 14.16
CA PHE A 107 -17.19 13.98 14.07
C PHE A 107 -18.12 14.41 15.20
N ARG A 108 -17.62 14.53 16.43
CA ARG A 108 -18.39 14.98 17.60
C ARG A 108 -18.92 16.40 17.47
N LYS A 109 -18.24 17.28 16.74
CA LYS A 109 -18.77 18.63 16.42
C LYS A 109 -20.06 18.56 15.59
N ILE A 110 -20.23 17.50 14.80
CA ILE A 110 -21.38 17.28 13.93
C ILE A 110 -22.47 16.48 14.67
N TYR A 111 -22.07 15.45 15.42
CA TYR A 111 -22.94 14.60 16.23
C TYR A 111 -22.54 14.63 17.72
N PRO A 112 -23.01 15.62 18.50
CA PRO A 112 -22.56 15.83 19.87
C PRO A 112 -22.97 14.73 20.85
N ASN A 113 -24.00 13.95 20.50
CA ASN A 113 -24.51 12.84 21.33
C ASN A 113 -23.82 11.50 21.04
N VAL A 114 -22.88 11.48 20.09
CA VAL A 114 -22.05 10.31 19.78
C VAL A 114 -20.71 10.45 20.48
N ASN A 115 -20.34 9.44 21.26
CA ASN A 115 -19.05 9.34 21.92
C ASN A 115 -18.27 8.14 21.36
N LEU A 116 -17.19 8.42 20.64
CA LEU A 116 -16.26 7.41 20.12
C LEU A 116 -14.95 7.54 20.89
N SER A 117 -14.36 6.42 21.29
CA SER A 117 -13.10 6.42 22.02
C SER A 117 -12.23 5.22 21.68
N VAL A 118 -10.92 5.43 21.66
CA VAL A 118 -9.90 4.37 21.75
C VAL A 118 -9.10 4.59 23.02
N ALA A 119 -8.74 3.51 23.71
CA ALA A 119 -7.99 3.58 24.96
C ALA A 119 -6.76 2.65 24.93
N PRO A 120 -5.74 2.93 25.76
CA PRO A 120 -4.64 2.01 25.97
C PRO A 120 -5.11 0.64 26.51
N PRO A 121 -4.37 -0.44 26.27
CA PRO A 121 -3.13 -0.48 25.51
C PRO A 121 -3.35 -0.34 24.00
N TYR A 122 -2.62 0.58 23.37
CA TYR A 122 -2.64 0.77 21.93
C TYR A 122 -1.86 -0.34 21.24
N ALA A 123 -2.56 -1.42 20.91
CA ALA A 123 -1.99 -2.57 20.21
C ALA A 123 -3.04 -3.17 19.27
N GLY A 124 -2.86 -2.98 17.96
CA GLY A 124 -3.84 -3.42 16.95
C GLY A 124 -4.16 -4.92 17.02
N SER A 125 -3.17 -5.78 17.30
CA SER A 125 -3.39 -7.23 17.46
C SER A 125 -4.24 -7.57 18.69
N LEU A 126 -4.04 -6.85 19.80
CA LEU A 126 -4.86 -7.05 20.99
C LEU A 126 -6.28 -6.55 20.74
N GLY A 127 -6.41 -5.41 20.06
CA GLY A 127 -7.68 -4.91 19.58
C GLY A 127 -8.45 -5.94 18.76
N ALA A 128 -7.82 -6.57 17.78
CA ALA A 128 -8.47 -7.61 16.96
C ALA A 128 -9.04 -8.76 17.81
N LYS A 129 -8.31 -9.21 18.83
CA LYS A 129 -8.80 -10.22 19.80
C LYS A 129 -9.97 -9.73 20.64
N GLU A 130 -9.94 -8.47 21.10
CA GLU A 130 -11.06 -7.90 21.85
C GLU A 130 -12.32 -7.71 20.98
N LEU A 131 -12.14 -7.45 19.68
CA LEU A 131 -13.24 -7.43 18.71
C LEU A 131 -13.86 -8.83 18.56
N VAL A 132 -13.03 -9.89 18.50
CA VAL A 132 -13.52 -11.29 18.53
C VAL A 132 -14.31 -11.55 19.80
N LYS A 133 -13.84 -11.07 20.95
CA LYS A 133 -14.57 -11.21 22.24
C LYS A 133 -15.85 -10.38 22.32
N GLN A 134 -16.07 -9.42 21.41
CA GLN A 134 -17.16 -8.43 21.43
C GLN A 134 -17.09 -7.48 22.63
N ASN A 135 -15.90 -7.25 23.18
CA ASN A 135 -15.67 -6.29 24.28
C ASN A 135 -15.56 -4.85 23.77
N ILE A 136 -15.37 -4.68 22.47
CA ILE A 136 -15.25 -3.41 21.76
C ILE A 136 -16.02 -3.46 20.44
N ASP A 137 -16.38 -2.28 19.93
CA ASP A 137 -17.20 -2.10 18.74
C ASP A 137 -16.38 -2.07 17.44
N PHE A 138 -15.12 -1.60 17.51
CA PHE A 138 -14.24 -1.44 16.35
C PHE A 138 -12.75 -1.44 16.71
N VAL A 139 -11.89 -1.62 15.70
CA VAL A 139 -10.43 -1.55 15.84
C VAL A 139 -9.77 -0.86 14.66
N PHE A 140 -8.95 0.15 14.92
CA PHE A 140 -8.01 0.70 13.94
C PHE A 140 -6.74 -0.13 13.90
N VAL A 141 -6.43 -0.74 12.76
CA VAL A 141 -5.22 -1.57 12.58
C VAL A 141 -4.37 -1.00 11.45
N SER A 142 -3.11 -0.72 11.77
CA SER A 142 -2.09 -0.21 10.85
C SER A 142 -1.40 -1.33 10.06
N ARG A 143 -2.13 -2.37 9.65
CA ARG A 143 -1.66 -3.54 8.87
C ARG A 143 -2.83 -4.50 8.63
N GLU A 144 -2.57 -5.54 7.86
CA GLU A 144 -3.41 -6.72 7.71
C GLU A 144 -3.63 -7.37 9.09
N LEU A 145 -4.85 -7.88 9.33
CA LEU A 145 -5.13 -8.72 10.49
C LEU A 145 -4.25 -9.98 10.45
N LYS A 146 -3.88 -10.51 11.63
CA LYS A 146 -3.12 -11.76 11.65
C LYS A 146 -3.99 -12.89 11.08
N PRO A 147 -3.40 -13.87 10.38
CA PRO A 147 -4.13 -15.08 9.97
C PRO A 147 -4.87 -15.75 11.14
N ASP A 148 -4.24 -15.80 12.32
CA ASP A 148 -4.87 -16.34 13.54
C ASP A 148 -6.07 -15.49 13.99
N ASP A 149 -5.94 -14.15 13.99
CA ASP A 149 -7.03 -13.26 14.38
C ASP A 149 -8.24 -13.43 13.43
N VAL A 150 -7.99 -13.61 12.13
CA VAL A 150 -9.02 -13.86 11.11
C VAL A 150 -9.67 -15.23 11.30
N THR A 151 -8.86 -16.26 11.55
CA THR A 151 -9.32 -17.65 11.75
C THR A 151 -10.18 -17.75 13.01
N GLU A 152 -9.73 -17.16 14.12
CA GLU A 152 -10.49 -17.09 15.38
C GLU A 152 -11.81 -16.34 15.19
N PHE A 153 -11.79 -15.21 14.47
CA PHE A 153 -13.00 -14.46 14.16
C PHE A 153 -13.99 -15.30 13.35
N GLN A 154 -13.52 -15.95 12.28
CA GLN A 154 -14.36 -16.78 11.41
C GLN A 154 -14.91 -18.00 12.16
N ALA A 155 -14.10 -18.65 12.99
CA ALA A 155 -14.55 -19.77 13.82
C ALA A 155 -15.67 -19.37 14.79
N LYS A 156 -15.62 -18.14 15.33
CA LYS A 156 -16.64 -17.64 16.25
C LYS A 156 -17.92 -17.17 15.57
N PHE A 157 -17.81 -16.44 14.45
CA PHE A 157 -18.97 -15.75 13.84
C PHE A 157 -19.48 -16.40 12.55
N GLY A 158 -18.71 -17.30 11.94
CA GLY A 158 -19.06 -17.95 10.67
C GLY A 158 -18.79 -17.09 9.42
N TYR A 159 -18.15 -15.95 9.57
CA TYR A 159 -17.79 -15.04 8.47
C TYR A 159 -16.52 -14.24 8.81
N LEU A 160 -15.90 -13.60 7.81
CA LEU A 160 -14.68 -12.79 7.98
C LEU A 160 -15.00 -11.41 8.60
N PRO A 161 -14.08 -10.82 9.38
CA PRO A 161 -14.24 -9.45 9.85
C PRO A 161 -14.29 -8.48 8.65
N THR A 162 -15.07 -7.41 8.78
CA THR A 162 -15.10 -6.36 7.75
C THR A 162 -13.98 -5.36 8.03
N SER A 163 -12.99 -5.35 7.14
CA SER A 163 -11.83 -4.45 7.18
C SER A 163 -11.97 -3.35 6.14
N VAL A 164 -12.38 -2.15 6.57
CA VAL A 164 -12.60 -1.00 5.68
C VAL A 164 -11.31 -0.19 5.57
N PRO A 165 -10.70 -0.02 4.38
CA PRO A 165 -9.59 0.91 4.20
C PRO A 165 -10.04 2.34 4.49
N ILE A 166 -9.30 3.06 5.33
CA ILE A 166 -9.67 4.42 5.78
C ILE A 166 -8.60 5.48 5.53
N SER A 167 -7.36 5.04 5.33
CA SER A 167 -6.19 5.87 5.05
C SER A 167 -5.17 5.03 4.30
N GLY A 168 -4.34 5.66 3.48
CA GLY A 168 -3.10 5.06 3.02
C GLY A 168 -2.11 4.91 4.18
N GLY A 169 -1.03 4.17 3.91
CA GLY A 169 0.14 4.11 4.77
C GLY A 169 0.99 5.38 4.71
N SER A 170 2.15 5.34 5.33
CA SER A 170 3.19 6.35 5.16
C SER A 170 3.98 6.09 3.87
N TYR A 171 4.74 7.08 3.39
CA TYR A 171 5.68 6.84 2.31
C TYR A 171 6.93 6.11 2.82
N ARG A 172 7.68 6.76 3.72
CA ARG A 172 9.01 6.31 4.17
C ARG A 172 9.31 6.66 5.64
N HIS A 173 8.30 6.61 6.50
CA HIS A 173 8.46 6.88 7.94
C HIS A 173 8.69 5.59 8.73
N PHE A 174 9.86 5.51 9.38
CA PHE A 174 10.24 4.35 10.18
C PHE A 174 9.27 4.06 11.33
N GLY A 175 8.90 2.79 11.48
CA GLY A 175 8.01 2.36 12.56
C GLY A 175 6.55 2.74 12.34
N PHE A 176 6.22 3.23 11.16
CA PHE A 176 4.86 3.45 10.67
C PHE A 176 4.58 2.45 9.54
N LEU A 177 3.70 2.81 8.61
CA LEU A 177 3.16 1.89 7.61
C LEU A 177 3.67 2.23 6.21
N ASP A 178 4.97 2.11 5.99
CA ASP A 178 5.63 2.56 4.78
C ASP A 178 5.33 1.66 3.55
N ALA A 179 5.46 2.23 2.36
CA ALA A 179 5.34 1.46 1.12
C ALA A 179 6.43 0.38 1.06
N VAL A 180 6.13 -0.77 0.47
CA VAL A 180 7.09 -1.87 0.32
C VAL A 180 7.68 -1.85 -1.09
N GLY A 181 8.99 -1.95 -1.21
CA GLY A 181 9.68 -2.01 -2.49
C GLY A 181 10.51 -3.27 -2.64
N PHE A 182 10.58 -3.77 -3.87
CA PHE A 182 11.57 -4.78 -4.27
C PHE A 182 12.79 -4.09 -4.85
N PHE A 183 13.94 -4.70 -4.62
CA PHE A 183 15.22 -4.20 -5.08
C PHE A 183 16.17 -5.34 -5.42
N VAL A 184 17.17 -5.00 -6.20
CA VAL A 184 18.27 -5.87 -6.60
C VAL A 184 19.60 -5.19 -6.28
N SER A 185 20.69 -5.93 -6.42
CA SER A 185 22.03 -5.35 -6.36
C SER A 185 22.17 -4.20 -7.39
N ARG A 186 23.02 -3.22 -7.08
CA ARG A 186 23.15 -1.99 -7.88
C ARG A 186 23.44 -2.24 -9.36
N ASP A 187 24.27 -3.23 -9.65
CA ASP A 187 24.75 -3.55 -11.01
C ASP A 187 23.79 -4.45 -11.79
N ASN A 188 22.73 -4.97 -11.15
CA ASN A 188 21.77 -5.83 -11.83
C ASN A 188 21.05 -5.02 -12.92
N PRO A 189 20.94 -5.52 -14.17
CA PRO A 189 20.32 -4.77 -15.27
C PRO A 189 18.78 -4.81 -15.27
N LEU A 190 18.13 -5.61 -14.42
CA LEU A 190 16.66 -5.66 -14.35
C LEU A 190 16.09 -4.36 -13.79
N ASP A 191 15.11 -3.76 -14.46
CA ASP A 191 14.56 -2.46 -14.09
C ASP A 191 13.13 -2.51 -13.56
N GLN A 192 12.39 -3.54 -13.96
CA GLN A 192 10.99 -3.70 -13.63
C GLN A 192 10.68 -5.17 -13.44
N ILE A 193 9.66 -5.44 -12.62
CA ILE A 193 9.21 -6.80 -12.34
C ILE A 193 7.71 -6.82 -12.07
N SER A 194 7.04 -7.84 -12.58
CA SER A 194 5.60 -8.03 -12.35
C SER A 194 5.32 -8.86 -11.10
N PHE A 195 4.08 -8.83 -10.63
CA PHE A 195 3.64 -9.75 -9.57
C PHE A 195 3.74 -11.22 -9.97
N ALA A 196 3.51 -11.58 -11.24
CA ALA A 196 3.66 -12.97 -11.70
C ALA A 196 5.13 -13.42 -11.64
N GLN A 197 6.06 -12.56 -12.03
CA GLN A 197 7.49 -12.83 -11.93
C GLN A 197 7.97 -12.90 -10.47
N LEU A 198 7.49 -12.01 -9.60
CA LEU A 198 7.80 -12.07 -8.18
C LEU A 198 7.25 -13.34 -7.52
N ASP A 199 6.02 -13.73 -7.84
CA ASP A 199 5.44 -15.00 -7.38
C ASP A 199 6.27 -16.20 -7.87
N ALA A 200 6.72 -16.18 -9.13
CA ALA A 200 7.62 -17.19 -9.71
C ALA A 200 9.00 -17.31 -9.03
N ILE A 201 9.49 -16.25 -8.38
CA ILE A 201 10.77 -16.25 -7.64
C ILE A 201 10.55 -16.67 -6.18
N PHE A 202 9.57 -16.05 -5.53
CA PHE A 202 9.41 -16.06 -4.08
C PHE A 202 8.40 -17.07 -3.57
N SER A 203 7.54 -17.64 -4.42
CA SER A 203 6.53 -18.61 -4.01
C SER A 203 6.93 -20.04 -4.34
N SER A 204 6.46 -21.00 -3.55
CA SER A 204 6.42 -22.42 -3.93
C SER A 204 5.12 -22.79 -4.66
N THR A 205 4.06 -22.00 -4.45
CA THR A 205 2.70 -22.28 -4.95
C THR A 205 2.39 -21.72 -6.34
N HIS A 206 3.05 -20.63 -6.73
CA HIS A 206 2.93 -20.04 -8.07
C HIS A 206 1.48 -19.73 -8.48
N HIS A 207 0.68 -19.15 -7.57
CA HIS A 207 -0.75 -18.93 -7.81
C HIS A 207 -1.04 -17.93 -8.92
N ARG A 208 -0.08 -17.10 -9.32
CA ARG A 208 -0.19 -16.21 -10.48
C ARG A 208 0.22 -16.89 -11.80
N GLY A 209 0.56 -18.17 -11.75
CA GLY A 209 0.98 -18.96 -12.89
C GLY A 209 2.47 -18.82 -13.20
N GLY A 210 2.89 -19.48 -14.27
CA GLY A 210 4.30 -19.54 -14.67
C GLY A 210 5.05 -20.73 -14.08
N LYS A 211 6.32 -20.84 -14.48
CA LYS A 211 7.27 -21.83 -13.91
C LYS A 211 8.15 -21.11 -12.89
N PRO A 212 8.73 -21.85 -11.91
CA PRO A 212 9.72 -21.28 -11.01
C PRO A 212 10.83 -20.55 -11.78
N ILE A 213 11.13 -19.34 -11.35
CA ILE A 213 12.24 -18.53 -11.87
C ILE A 213 13.40 -18.66 -10.89
N THR A 214 14.46 -19.34 -11.33
CA THR A 214 15.66 -19.64 -10.54
C THR A 214 16.92 -19.01 -11.11
N THR A 215 16.91 -18.53 -12.36
CA THR A 215 18.02 -17.80 -12.97
C THR A 215 17.59 -16.46 -13.57
N TRP A 216 18.53 -15.52 -13.61
CA TRP A 216 18.32 -14.19 -14.15
C TRP A 216 17.98 -14.18 -15.66
N GLY A 217 18.47 -15.16 -16.43
CA GLY A 217 18.11 -15.31 -17.84
C GLY A 217 16.64 -15.60 -18.09
N GLN A 218 15.92 -16.20 -17.14
CA GLN A 218 14.48 -16.42 -17.24
C GLN A 218 13.66 -15.12 -17.12
N LEU A 219 14.28 -14.05 -16.61
CA LEU A 219 13.73 -12.68 -16.62
C LEU A 219 14.19 -11.86 -17.84
N GLY A 220 14.85 -12.51 -18.80
CA GLY A 220 15.34 -11.86 -20.03
C GLY A 220 16.72 -11.21 -19.89
N LEU A 221 17.43 -11.39 -18.77
CA LEU A 221 18.80 -10.88 -18.66
C LEU A 221 19.76 -11.71 -19.52
N THR A 222 20.75 -11.03 -20.12
CA THR A 222 21.69 -11.64 -21.07
C THR A 222 23.14 -11.56 -20.58
N GLY A 223 24.08 -12.13 -21.33
CA GLY A 223 25.51 -12.02 -21.04
C GLY A 223 25.89 -12.71 -19.73
N GLU A 224 26.67 -12.03 -18.89
CA GLU A 224 27.15 -12.58 -17.61
C GLU A 224 26.03 -12.96 -16.63
N TRP A 225 24.81 -12.43 -16.83
CA TRP A 225 23.65 -12.69 -15.97
C TRP A 225 22.83 -13.90 -16.41
N ALA A 226 22.89 -14.33 -17.67
CA ALA A 226 21.91 -15.26 -18.24
C ALA A 226 21.80 -16.60 -17.49
N ASP A 227 22.93 -17.15 -17.05
CA ASP A 227 23.06 -18.43 -16.36
C ASP A 227 23.15 -18.29 -14.83
N LYS A 228 23.10 -17.06 -14.30
CA LYS A 228 23.34 -16.81 -12.87
C LYS A 228 22.10 -17.10 -12.03
N PRO A 229 22.27 -17.76 -10.88
CA PRO A 229 21.16 -18.03 -9.98
C PRO A 229 20.59 -16.73 -9.40
N ILE A 230 19.31 -16.75 -9.05
CA ILE A 230 18.69 -15.70 -8.24
C ILE A 230 18.83 -16.07 -6.78
N HIS A 231 19.42 -15.18 -5.98
CA HIS A 231 19.45 -15.30 -4.53
C HIS A 231 18.31 -14.46 -3.95
N ALA A 232 17.19 -15.12 -3.63
CA ALA A 232 16.01 -14.45 -3.10
C ALA A 232 16.14 -14.24 -1.58
N TYR A 233 16.00 -13.00 -1.12
CA TYR A 233 15.97 -12.64 0.30
C TYR A 233 14.54 -12.29 0.74
N ALA A 234 14.02 -13.03 1.71
CA ALA A 234 12.67 -12.89 2.23
C ALA A 234 12.67 -12.75 3.76
N LEU A 235 11.53 -12.34 4.32
CA LEU A 235 11.38 -12.20 5.77
C LEU A 235 10.73 -13.44 6.37
N LYS A 236 11.24 -13.89 7.51
CA LYS A 236 10.73 -15.05 8.23
C LYS A 236 9.29 -14.81 8.72
N PRO A 237 8.33 -15.69 8.36
CA PRO A 237 6.99 -15.65 8.94
C PRO A 237 7.01 -15.95 10.45
N TRP A 238 6.09 -15.42 11.25
CA TRP A 238 5.04 -14.47 10.89
C TRP A 238 5.43 -13.02 11.22
N ASN A 239 5.29 -12.10 10.26
CA ASN A 239 5.37 -10.65 10.50
C ASN A 239 4.55 -9.83 9.49
N GLY A 240 4.31 -8.55 9.80
CA GLY A 240 3.43 -7.69 9.00
C GLY A 240 3.98 -7.26 7.63
N PHE A 241 5.28 -7.39 7.37
CA PHE A 241 5.86 -7.10 6.04
C PHE A 241 5.75 -8.31 5.13
N GLU A 242 6.13 -9.51 5.59
CA GLU A 242 5.95 -10.72 4.79
C GLU A 242 4.48 -11.01 4.54
N GLU A 243 3.59 -10.83 5.52
CA GLU A 243 2.16 -11.06 5.31
C GLU A 243 1.59 -10.13 4.23
N PHE A 244 2.01 -8.85 4.21
CA PHE A 244 1.60 -7.91 3.18
C PHE A 244 2.05 -8.36 1.79
N VAL A 245 3.33 -8.71 1.64
CA VAL A 245 3.87 -9.20 0.36
C VAL A 245 3.21 -10.50 -0.04
N ARG A 246 3.01 -11.44 0.88
CA ARG A 246 2.32 -12.70 0.61
C ARG A 246 0.91 -12.48 0.09
N GLN A 247 0.13 -11.61 0.72
CA GLN A 247 -1.24 -11.32 0.28
C GLN A 247 -1.29 -10.58 -1.06
N ARG A 248 -0.37 -9.64 -1.30
CA ARG A 248 -0.39 -8.84 -2.53
C ARG A 248 0.25 -9.53 -3.72
N VAL A 249 1.33 -10.25 -3.49
CA VAL A 249 2.21 -10.78 -4.55
C VAL A 249 2.02 -12.28 -4.71
N LEU A 250 2.04 -13.06 -3.63
CA LEU A 250 2.04 -14.54 -3.74
C LEU A 250 0.61 -15.13 -3.75
N SER A 251 -0.37 -14.39 -3.23
CA SER A 251 -1.76 -14.82 -3.18
C SER A 251 -2.53 -14.30 -4.40
N SER A 252 -3.39 -15.15 -4.97
CA SER A 252 -4.22 -14.82 -6.13
C SER A 252 -5.51 -15.65 -6.09
N ASP A 253 -6.60 -15.11 -6.61
CA ASP A 253 -7.89 -15.82 -6.78
C ASP A 253 -8.39 -16.53 -5.51
N GLY A 254 -8.24 -15.87 -4.36
CA GLY A 254 -8.65 -16.39 -3.06
C GLY A 254 -7.76 -17.51 -2.50
N LYS A 255 -6.69 -17.88 -3.21
CA LYS A 255 -5.69 -18.84 -2.74
C LYS A 255 -4.52 -18.11 -2.09
N ARG A 256 -4.17 -18.56 -0.89
CA ARG A 256 -3.04 -18.03 -0.13
C ARG A 256 -1.74 -18.65 -0.64
N GLY A 257 -0.79 -17.81 -1.03
CA GLY A 257 0.53 -18.28 -1.46
C GLY A 257 1.43 -18.70 -0.30
N ASP A 258 2.30 -19.66 -0.58
CA ASP A 258 3.38 -20.07 0.32
C ASP A 258 4.75 -19.65 -0.21
N TRP A 259 5.66 -19.36 0.70
CA TRP A 259 7.00 -18.90 0.37
C TRP A 259 7.87 -20.05 -0.14
N ASN A 260 8.82 -19.72 -1.01
CA ASN A 260 9.86 -20.62 -1.49
C ASN A 260 10.86 -20.92 -0.37
N GLU A 261 10.98 -22.18 0.05
CA GLU A 261 11.87 -22.60 1.14
C GLU A 261 13.37 -22.37 0.84
N ALA A 262 13.73 -22.26 -0.44
CA ALA A 262 15.11 -21.99 -0.87
C ALA A 262 15.54 -20.53 -0.70
N ALA A 263 14.62 -19.61 -0.38
CA ALA A 263 14.97 -18.22 -0.12
C ALA A 263 15.83 -18.08 1.15
N HIS A 264 16.67 -17.04 1.19
CA HIS A 264 17.40 -16.63 2.38
C HIS A 264 16.45 -15.84 3.29
N TYR A 265 16.26 -16.31 4.52
CA TYR A 265 15.30 -15.72 5.46
C TYR A 265 15.95 -14.91 6.57
N ASP A 266 15.49 -13.66 6.69
CA ASP A 266 15.82 -12.79 7.82
C ASP A 266 14.64 -12.57 8.75
N LYS A 267 14.93 -12.44 10.04
CA LYS A 267 13.89 -12.15 11.03
C LYS A 267 13.42 -10.68 10.96
N LEU A 268 14.28 -9.79 10.51
CA LEU A 268 14.06 -8.34 10.56
C LEU A 268 14.21 -7.71 9.18
N VAL A 269 13.54 -6.57 8.99
CA VAL A 269 13.55 -5.79 7.73
C VAL A 269 14.83 -4.99 7.49
N PHE A 270 15.61 -4.72 8.54
CA PHE A 270 16.78 -3.85 8.50
C PHE A 270 17.93 -4.36 7.62
N PRO A 271 18.37 -5.63 7.69
CA PRO A 271 19.53 -6.08 6.91
C PRO A 271 19.23 -6.30 5.42
N MET A 272 17.96 -6.24 4.99
CA MET A 272 17.55 -6.67 3.66
C MET A 272 18.25 -5.90 2.53
N ALA A 273 18.37 -4.57 2.64
CA ALA A 273 19.04 -3.76 1.63
C ALA A 273 20.56 -4.04 1.61
N LYS A 274 21.17 -4.25 2.78
CA LYS A 274 22.58 -4.59 2.91
C LYS A 274 22.89 -5.93 2.24
N HIS A 275 22.06 -6.95 2.44
CA HIS A 275 22.21 -8.25 1.77
C HIS A 275 22.27 -8.10 0.26
N ALA A 276 21.36 -7.33 -0.34
CA ALA A 276 21.38 -7.12 -1.79
C ALA A 276 22.54 -6.23 -2.28
N ALA A 277 23.08 -5.36 -1.43
CA ALA A 277 24.27 -4.60 -1.77
C ALA A 277 25.56 -5.45 -1.73
N GLU A 278 25.61 -6.48 -0.88
CA GLU A 278 26.77 -7.36 -0.72
C GLU A 278 26.72 -8.60 -1.63
N ASP A 279 25.54 -8.96 -2.13
CA ASP A 279 25.35 -10.07 -3.07
C ASP A 279 24.91 -9.58 -4.45
N ARG A 280 25.80 -9.74 -5.44
CA ARG A 280 25.59 -9.33 -6.83
C ARG A 280 24.32 -9.94 -7.44
N TYR A 281 23.91 -11.14 -7.04
CA TYR A 281 22.79 -11.86 -7.64
C TYR A 281 21.52 -11.85 -6.78
N ALA A 282 21.46 -10.94 -5.81
CA ALA A 282 20.34 -10.84 -4.90
C ALA A 282 19.12 -10.11 -5.47
N ILE A 283 17.95 -10.55 -5.04
CA ILE A 283 16.70 -9.81 -5.05
C ILE A 283 16.07 -9.87 -3.66
N GLY A 284 15.56 -8.75 -3.17
CA GLY A 284 14.91 -8.69 -1.86
C GLY A 284 13.82 -7.64 -1.83
N TYR A 285 13.15 -7.54 -0.68
CA TYR A 285 12.16 -6.49 -0.42
C TYR A 285 12.26 -5.98 1.01
N THR A 286 11.86 -4.73 1.19
CA THR A 286 11.73 -4.09 2.50
C THR A 286 10.81 -2.89 2.41
N GLY A 287 10.50 -2.27 3.54
CA GLY A 287 9.84 -0.97 3.54
C GLY A 287 10.78 0.12 3.03
N VAL A 288 10.28 1.10 2.26
CA VAL A 288 11.09 2.20 1.70
C VAL A 288 11.81 3.00 2.80
N ALA A 289 11.30 3.02 4.03
CA ALA A 289 11.98 3.65 5.16
C ALA A 289 13.27 2.93 5.61
N TYR A 290 13.43 1.66 5.22
CA TYR A 290 14.48 0.74 5.68
C TYR A 290 15.57 0.50 4.62
N VAL A 291 15.53 1.22 3.49
CA VAL A 291 16.58 1.16 2.47
C VAL A 291 17.73 2.06 2.91
N ASP A 292 18.76 1.46 3.52
CA ASP A 292 19.94 2.13 4.07
C ASP A 292 21.27 1.75 3.39
N ALA A 293 21.20 0.95 2.32
CA ALA A 293 22.34 0.50 1.51
C ALA A 293 22.12 0.82 0.02
N PRO A 294 23.20 0.91 -0.80
CA PRO A 294 23.09 1.25 -2.22
C PRO A 294 22.56 0.07 -3.05
N VAL A 295 21.23 0.01 -3.19
CA VAL A 295 20.51 -0.98 -4.00
C VAL A 295 19.75 -0.31 -5.13
N LYS A 296 19.38 -1.08 -6.16
CA LYS A 296 18.51 -0.58 -7.24
C LYS A 296 17.06 -1.02 -6.99
N MET A 297 16.18 -0.04 -6.79
CA MET A 297 14.74 -0.28 -6.64
C MET A 297 14.13 -0.65 -7.99
N LEU A 298 13.25 -1.66 -8.01
CA LEU A 298 12.53 -2.08 -9.22
C LEU A 298 11.18 -1.36 -9.34
N ALA A 299 10.80 -1.02 -10.58
CA ALA A 299 9.43 -0.63 -10.88
C ALA A 299 8.51 -1.87 -10.86
N ILE A 300 7.33 -1.74 -10.27
CA ILE A 300 6.42 -2.87 -10.05
C ILE A 300 5.17 -2.75 -10.90
N GLY A 301 4.80 -3.83 -11.60
CA GLY A 301 3.56 -3.97 -12.34
C GLY A 301 2.69 -5.08 -11.76
N GLU A 302 1.37 -4.90 -11.74
CA GLU A 302 0.45 -5.98 -11.33
C GLU A 302 0.38 -7.11 -12.38
N ASN A 303 0.77 -6.82 -13.62
CA ASN A 303 0.76 -7.69 -14.78
C ASN A 303 2.02 -7.45 -15.63
N ASP A 304 2.40 -8.43 -16.45
CA ASP A 304 3.60 -8.36 -17.30
C ASP A 304 3.53 -7.25 -18.37
N ALA A 305 2.32 -6.86 -18.77
CA ALA A 305 2.11 -5.78 -19.74
C ALA A 305 2.28 -4.37 -19.14
N GLY A 306 2.39 -4.25 -17.81
CA GLY A 306 2.38 -2.97 -17.11
C GLY A 306 1.00 -2.31 -17.04
N PRO A 307 0.94 -1.02 -16.67
CA PRO A 307 2.08 -0.13 -16.39
C PRO A 307 2.90 -0.56 -15.16
N PHE A 308 4.17 -0.18 -15.15
CA PHE A 308 5.09 -0.39 -14.03
C PHE A 308 5.33 0.93 -13.31
N TYR A 309 5.32 0.89 -11.98
CA TYR A 309 5.50 2.07 -11.14
C TYR A 309 6.66 1.89 -10.18
N SER A 310 7.58 2.86 -10.15
CA SER A 310 8.61 2.96 -9.11
C SER A 310 8.00 3.37 -7.76
N PRO A 311 8.59 3.00 -6.62
CA PRO A 311 8.13 3.37 -5.28
C PRO A 311 8.47 4.84 -4.97
N THR A 312 8.08 5.77 -5.83
CA THR A 312 8.28 7.21 -5.62
C THR A 312 7.20 7.77 -4.70
N TYR A 313 7.47 8.94 -4.12
CA TYR A 313 6.48 9.65 -3.32
C TYR A 313 5.19 9.88 -4.13
N GLU A 314 5.33 10.34 -5.37
CA GLU A 314 4.22 10.69 -6.24
C GLU A 314 3.34 9.48 -6.57
N ASN A 315 3.95 8.32 -6.86
CA ASN A 315 3.20 7.11 -7.18
C ASN A 315 2.49 6.53 -5.95
N VAL A 316 3.11 6.63 -4.77
CA VAL A 316 2.48 6.23 -3.50
C VAL A 316 1.33 7.19 -3.15
N ALA A 317 1.54 8.50 -3.26
CA ALA A 317 0.53 9.53 -3.00
C ALA A 317 -0.66 9.50 -3.97
N ARG A 318 -0.43 9.09 -5.23
CA ARG A 318 -1.48 8.89 -6.24
C ARG A 318 -2.15 7.52 -6.15
N ALA A 319 -1.71 6.66 -5.23
CA ALA A 319 -2.14 5.28 -5.10
C ALA A 319 -2.01 4.46 -6.41
N THR A 320 -1.02 4.81 -7.25
CA THR A 320 -0.69 4.04 -8.46
C THR A 320 0.37 2.98 -8.19
N TYR A 321 1.21 3.17 -7.16
CA TYR A 321 2.20 2.17 -6.79
C TYR A 321 1.54 0.94 -6.12
N PRO A 322 1.68 -0.29 -6.69
CA PRO A 322 0.89 -1.46 -6.28
C PRO A 322 1.13 -1.94 -4.85
N LEU A 323 2.33 -1.68 -4.31
CA LEU A 323 2.75 -2.09 -2.97
C LEU A 323 2.65 -0.94 -1.94
N SER A 324 1.74 0.01 -2.20
CA SER A 324 1.30 0.99 -1.20
C SER A 324 0.43 0.31 -0.14
N ARG A 325 0.69 0.60 1.14
CA ARG A 325 -0.04 0.01 2.26
C ARG A 325 -1.28 0.82 2.62
N LEU A 326 -2.21 0.21 3.35
CA LEU A 326 -3.46 0.80 3.81
C LEU A 326 -3.65 0.57 5.31
N ILE A 327 -4.31 1.52 5.97
CA ILE A 327 -4.78 1.42 7.34
C ILE A 327 -6.26 1.05 7.31
N TYR A 328 -6.68 0.17 8.21
CA TYR A 328 -8.03 -0.39 8.22
C TYR A 328 -8.79 -0.06 9.49
N PHE A 329 -10.08 0.23 9.34
CA PHE A 329 -11.08 0.16 10.39
C PHE A 329 -11.75 -1.21 10.35
N ASN A 330 -11.59 -1.99 11.41
CA ASN A 330 -12.07 -3.35 11.50
C ASN A 330 -13.29 -3.40 12.42
N VAL A 331 -14.31 -4.11 11.98
CA VAL A 331 -15.61 -4.15 12.65
C VAL A 331 -16.28 -5.49 12.44
N ASN A 332 -17.01 -5.95 13.46
CA ASN A 332 -17.88 -7.10 13.32
C ASN A 332 -19.17 -6.69 12.61
N LYS A 333 -19.22 -6.90 11.29
CA LYS A 333 -20.39 -6.68 10.45
C LYS A 333 -20.79 -8.00 9.81
N ALA A 334 -21.98 -8.50 10.15
CA ALA A 334 -22.49 -9.72 9.55
C ALA A 334 -22.84 -9.49 8.05
N PRO A 335 -22.55 -10.45 7.16
CA PRO A 335 -22.93 -10.37 5.74
C PRO A 335 -24.44 -10.14 5.57
N GLY A 336 -24.81 -9.23 4.66
CA GLY A 336 -26.20 -8.90 4.37
C GLY A 336 -26.94 -8.15 5.49
N LYS A 337 -26.28 -7.82 6.60
CA LYS A 337 -26.85 -6.96 7.66
C LYS A 337 -26.22 -5.58 7.62
N PRO A 338 -27.01 -4.51 7.87
CA PRO A 338 -26.45 -3.17 7.94
C PRO A 338 -25.47 -3.06 9.10
N LEU A 339 -24.44 -2.24 8.93
CA LEU A 339 -23.59 -1.85 10.03
C LEU A 339 -24.38 -0.98 11.04
N ASN A 340 -23.93 -0.94 12.29
CA ASN A 340 -24.46 0.01 13.28
C ASN A 340 -24.49 1.44 12.67
N PRO A 341 -25.63 2.16 12.72
CA PRO A 341 -25.78 3.46 12.04
C PRO A 341 -24.74 4.50 12.45
N VAL A 342 -24.28 4.48 13.70
CA VAL A 342 -23.25 5.41 14.20
C VAL A 342 -21.90 5.11 13.56
N LEU A 343 -21.50 3.83 13.51
CA LEU A 343 -20.23 3.42 12.90
C LEU A 343 -20.25 3.60 11.38
N ALA A 344 -21.39 3.33 10.74
CA ALA A 344 -21.58 3.56 9.31
C ALA A 344 -21.44 5.06 8.97
N GLU A 345 -22.09 5.93 9.74
CA GLU A 345 -21.99 7.38 9.54
C GLU A 345 -20.58 7.92 9.84
N PHE A 346 -19.94 7.41 10.89
CA PHE A 346 -18.55 7.75 11.21
C PHE A 346 -17.60 7.36 10.07
N LEU A 347 -17.73 6.17 9.49
CA LEU A 347 -16.93 5.76 8.34
C LEU A 347 -17.24 6.60 7.10
N ARG A 348 -18.49 7.00 6.88
CA ARG A 348 -18.83 7.93 5.78
C ARG A 348 -18.16 9.29 5.96
N PHE A 349 -18.01 9.76 7.20
CA PHE A 349 -17.22 10.94 7.54
C PHE A 349 -15.73 10.72 7.29
N VAL A 350 -15.14 9.64 7.79
CA VAL A 350 -13.71 9.34 7.58
C VAL A 350 -13.38 9.23 6.07
N LEU A 351 -14.26 8.61 5.29
CA LEU A 351 -14.14 8.44 3.84
C LEU A 351 -14.61 9.64 3.02
N SER A 352 -14.88 10.79 3.64
CA SER A 352 -15.21 12.04 2.94
C SER A 352 -13.97 12.88 2.69
N ARG A 353 -14.11 13.93 1.89
CA ARG A 353 -13.07 14.94 1.69
C ARG A 353 -12.57 15.52 3.02
N GLU A 354 -13.46 15.79 3.97
CA GLU A 354 -13.18 16.36 5.28
C GLU A 354 -12.47 15.35 6.19
N GLY A 355 -12.85 14.08 6.13
CA GLY A 355 -12.15 13.01 6.85
C GLY A 355 -10.74 12.78 6.31
N GLN A 356 -10.59 12.78 4.97
CA GLN A 356 -9.29 12.64 4.30
C GLN A 356 -8.42 13.90 4.43
N GLN A 357 -9.03 15.07 4.64
CA GLN A 357 -8.30 16.28 4.98
C GLN A 357 -7.53 16.12 6.29
N LEU A 358 -8.11 15.47 7.30
CA LEU A 358 -7.44 15.22 8.57
C LEU A 358 -6.25 14.24 8.43
N VAL A 359 -6.32 13.30 7.48
CA VAL A 359 -5.17 12.44 7.13
C VAL A 359 -4.03 13.29 6.58
N ARG A 360 -4.34 14.19 5.64
CA ARG A 360 -3.36 15.11 5.05
C ARG A 360 -2.75 16.03 6.10
N ASP A 361 -3.56 16.59 7.00
CA ASP A 361 -3.09 17.54 8.01
C ASP A 361 -2.14 16.91 9.03
N GLN A 362 -2.18 15.59 9.21
CA GLN A 362 -1.21 14.86 10.04
C GLN A 362 0.18 14.77 9.39
N ALA A 363 0.27 15.00 8.07
CA ALA A 363 1.52 15.02 7.29
C ALA A 363 2.40 13.76 7.48
N LEU A 364 1.75 12.60 7.66
CA LEU A 364 2.40 11.32 7.94
C LEU A 364 1.89 10.20 7.03
N TYR A 365 0.58 10.14 6.82
CA TYR A 365 -0.10 9.14 6.01
C TYR A 365 -0.65 9.74 4.73
N MET A 366 -0.90 8.88 3.75
CA MET A 366 -1.50 9.29 2.48
C MET A 366 -3.03 9.28 2.55
N PRO A 367 -3.71 10.37 2.16
CA PRO A 367 -5.15 10.35 1.93
C PRO A 367 -5.52 9.34 0.85
N LEU A 368 -6.65 8.66 1.03
CA LEU A 368 -7.22 7.79 0.01
C LEU A 368 -7.65 8.60 -1.22
N ARG A 369 -7.51 7.98 -2.39
CA ARG A 369 -8.05 8.48 -3.66
C ARG A 369 -9.52 8.11 -3.82
N ALA A 370 -10.25 8.78 -4.71
CA ALA A 370 -11.70 8.60 -4.87
C ALA A 370 -12.09 7.14 -5.18
N GLY A 371 -11.30 6.44 -5.99
CA GLY A 371 -11.51 5.01 -6.27
C GLY A 371 -11.39 4.11 -5.04
N GLN A 372 -10.39 4.35 -4.19
CA GLN A 372 -10.22 3.62 -2.93
C GLN A 372 -11.38 3.91 -1.97
N VAL A 373 -11.82 5.17 -1.89
CA VAL A 373 -12.99 5.56 -1.10
C VAL A 373 -14.27 4.88 -1.60
N ALA A 374 -14.49 4.78 -2.91
CA ALA A 374 -15.65 4.09 -3.48
C ALA A 374 -15.65 2.61 -3.09
N SER A 375 -14.51 1.92 -3.23
CA SER A 375 -14.36 0.53 -2.81
C SER A 375 -14.58 0.35 -1.31
N ALA A 376 -14.06 1.26 -0.48
CA ALA A 376 -14.25 1.23 0.97
C ALA A 376 -15.73 1.44 1.36
N ARG A 377 -16.44 2.37 0.72
CA ARG A 377 -17.87 2.61 0.96
C ARG A 377 -18.74 1.41 0.58
N ALA A 378 -18.40 0.72 -0.50
CA ALA A 378 -19.11 -0.48 -0.91
C ALA A 378 -19.06 -1.61 0.14
N LEU A 379 -18.04 -1.64 1.02
CA LEU A 379 -17.95 -2.60 2.13
C LEU A 379 -18.88 -2.26 3.31
N ILE A 380 -19.33 -1.01 3.40
CA ILE A 380 -20.19 -0.52 4.47
C ILE A 380 -21.67 -0.63 4.07
N GLU A 381 -21.96 -0.45 2.77
CA GLU A 381 -23.31 -0.40 2.20
C GLU A 381 -23.90 -1.78 1.85
N LYS A 382 -23.06 -2.73 1.44
CA LYS A 382 -23.40 -4.18 1.41
C LYS A 382 -23.47 -4.70 2.82
#